data_AF-A0A0Q9PNL8-F1
#
_entry.id   AF-A0A0Q9PNL8-F1
#
_cell.length_a   1.000
_cell.length_b   1.000
_cell.length_c   1.000
_cell.angle_alpha   90.00
_cell.angle_beta   90.00
_cell.angle_gamma   90.00
#
_symmetry.space_group_name_H-M   'P 1'
#
loop_
_entity.id
_entity.type
_entity.pdbx_description
1 polymer ?
#
loop_
_entity_poly.entity_id
_entity_poly.type
_entity_poly.pdbx_seq_one_letter_code
_entity_poly.pdbx_strand_id
1 'polypeptide(L)' 'MGSFLAMGGYAAYVWPAYAVFFVVLAADFFAPALRRRRNLRELRARLARQSARQQRSASS' A
#
# COMPACT_ATOMS: atom_id res chain seq x y z
N MET A 1 -10.79 7.79 33.35
CA MET A 1 -11.08 7.61 31.91
C MET A 1 -10.96 6.14 31.47
N GLY A 2 -11.57 5.18 32.18
CA GLY A 2 -11.48 3.73 31.83
C GLY A 2 -12.78 2.96 31.98
N SER A 3 -13.86 3.60 32.42
CA SER A 3 -15.14 2.96 32.75
C SER A 3 -15.98 2.58 31.53
N PHE A 4 -15.69 3.12 30.34
CA PHE A 4 -16.36 2.73 29.08
C PHE A 4 -15.74 1.50 28.41
N LEU A 5 -14.50 1.14 28.77
CA LEU A 5 -13.90 -0.16 28.45
C LEU A 5 -14.34 -1.25 29.45
N ALA A 6 -14.96 -0.84 30.56
CA ALA A 6 -15.31 -1.67 31.71
C ALA A 6 -16.82 -1.87 31.92
N MET A 7 -17.68 -1.56 30.94
CA MET A 7 -19.03 -2.14 30.89
C MET A 7 -18.93 -3.60 30.41
N GLY A 8 -18.40 -4.48 31.27
CA GLY A 8 -18.62 -5.93 31.21
C GLY A 8 -17.94 -6.71 30.09
N GLY A 9 -16.69 -6.41 29.71
CA GLY A 9 -15.86 -7.35 28.91
C GLY A 9 -16.23 -7.52 27.43
N TYR A 10 -17.38 -7.02 26.96
CA TYR A 10 -17.82 -7.14 25.56
C TYR A 10 -16.92 -6.40 24.57
N ALA A 11 -16.33 -5.27 24.97
CA ALA A 11 -15.43 -4.51 24.11
C ALA A 11 -14.21 -5.34 23.65
N ALA A 12 -13.73 -6.27 24.50
CA ALA A 12 -12.62 -7.17 24.18
C ALA A 12 -12.97 -8.21 23.11
N TYR A 13 -14.25 -8.54 22.92
CA TYR A 13 -14.71 -9.45 21.87
C TYR A 13 -14.99 -8.73 20.54
N VAL A 14 -15.45 -7.49 20.61
CA VAL A 14 -15.85 -6.71 19.43
C VAL A 14 -14.64 -6.07 18.73
N TRP A 15 -13.65 -5.61 19.51
CA TRP A 15 -12.40 -5.05 18.97
C TRP A 15 -11.63 -5.97 18.02
N PRO A 16 -11.38 -7.26 18.33
CA PRO A 16 -10.66 -8.13 17.41
C PRO A 16 -11.42 -8.35 16.10
N ALA A 17 -12.77 -8.40 16.11
CA ALA A 17 -13.55 -8.47 14.88
C ALA A 17 -13.35 -7.22 14.00
N TYR A 18 -13.39 -6.03 14.59
CA TYR A 18 -13.08 -4.78 13.88
C TYR A 18 -11.62 -4.71 13.45
N ALA A 19 -10.69 -5.19 14.26
CA ALA A 19 -9.26 -5.20 13.93
C ALA A 19 -8.99 -6.09 12.71
N VAL A 20 -9.56 -7.30 12.66
CA VAL A 20 -9.45 -8.19 11.50
C VAL A 20 -10.08 -7.54 10.27
N PHE A 21 -11.28 -6.94 10.40
CA PHE A 21 -11.92 -6.23 9.31
C PHE A 21 -11.06 -5.08 8.77
N PHE A 22 -10.50 -4.25 9.66
CA PHE A 22 -9.59 -3.16 9.28
C PHE A 22 -8.30 -3.67 8.64
N VAL A 23 -7.72 -4.77 9.15
CA VAL A 23 -6.53 -5.38 8.57
C VAL A 23 -6.80 -5.90 7.16
N VAL A 24 -7.94 -6.56 6.94
CA VAL A 24 -8.35 -7.02 5.61
C VAL A 24 -8.59 -5.85 4.68
N LEU A 25 -9.33 -4.82 5.10
CA LEU A 25 -9.58 -3.62 4.32
C LEU A 25 -8.29 -2.89 3.95
N ALA A 26 -7.39 -2.74 4.93
CA ALA A 26 -6.07 -2.17 4.71
C ALA A 26 -5.27 -3.02 3.73
N ALA A 27 -5.21 -4.34 3.90
CA ALA A 27 -4.50 -5.23 2.99
C ALA A 27 -5.06 -5.14 1.57
N ASP A 28 -6.39 -5.14 1.42
CA ASP A 28 -7.08 -5.04 0.13
C ASP A 28 -6.86 -3.67 -0.54
N PHE A 29 -6.77 -2.59 0.25
CA PHE A 29 -6.47 -1.25 -0.26
C PHE A 29 -4.97 -1.05 -0.57
N PHE A 30 -4.08 -1.56 0.27
CA PHE A 30 -2.64 -1.41 0.13
C PHE A 30 -2.04 -2.35 -0.91
N ALA A 31 -2.60 -3.54 -1.14
CA ALA A 31 -2.15 -4.47 -2.18
C ALA A 31 -2.13 -3.86 -3.61
N PRO A 32 -3.21 -3.22 -4.10
CA PRO A 32 -3.22 -2.53 -5.39
C PRO A 32 -2.38 -1.25 -5.37
N ALA A 33 -2.33 -0.52 -4.25
CA ALA A 33 -1.49 0.67 -4.11
C ALA A 33 0.02 0.33 -4.21
N LEU A 34 0.44 -0.77 -3.58
CA LEU A 34 1.83 -1.25 -3.60
C LEU A 34 2.20 -1.83 -4.97
N ARG A 35 1.27 -2.54 -5.63
CA ARG A 35 1.42 -2.98 -7.03
C ARG A 35 1.56 -1.78 -7.98
N ARG A 36 0.72 -0.75 -7.85
CA ARG A 36 0.83 0.49 -8.64
C ARG A 36 2.18 1.19 -8.43
N ARG A 37 2.64 1.29 -7.18
CA ARG A 37 3.96 1.89 -6.88
C ARG A 37 5.12 1.11 -7.48
N ARG A 38 5.06 -0.22 -7.50
CA ARG A 38 6.06 -1.07 -8.18
C ARG A 38 6.08 -0.84 -9.70
N ASN A 39 4.91 -0.79 -10.34
CA ASN A 39 4.80 -0.54 -11.78
C ASN A 39 5.41 0.81 -12.21
N LEU A 40 5.16 1.88 -11.45
CA LEU A 40 5.74 3.19 -11.74
C LEU A 40 7.28 3.22 -11.63
N ARG A 41 7.84 2.46 -10.68
CA ARG A 41 9.29 2.38 -10.49
C ARG A 41 9.96 1.62 -11.64
N GLU A 42 9.30 0.58 -12.16
CA GLU A 42 9.78 -0.16 -13.31
C GLU A 42 9.66 0.63 -14.62
N LEU A 43 8.56 1.39 -14.80
CA LEU A 43 8.39 2.29 -15.95
C LEU A 43 9.49 3.36 -15.99
N ARG A 44 9.80 4.00 -14.85
CA ARG A 44 10.88 4.99 -14.77
C ARG A 44 12.24 4.40 -15.15
N ALA A 45 12.54 3.18 -14.71
CA ALA A 45 13.79 2.50 -15.05
C ALA A 45 13.88 2.11 -16.54
N ARG A 46 12.74 1.88 -17.21
CA ARG A 46 12.69 1.63 -18.65
C ARG A 46 12.86 2.93 -19.46
N LEU A 47 12.18 4.01 -19.08
CA LEU A 47 12.29 5.33 -19.70
C LEU A 47 13.72 5.92 -19.59
N ALA A 48 14.37 5.77 -18.45
CA ALA A 48 15.75 6.21 -18.25
C ALA A 48 16.73 5.47 -19.20
N ARG A 49 16.46 4.20 -19.53
CA ARG A 49 17.30 3.43 -20.45
C ARG A 49 17.03 3.73 -21.93
N GLN A 50 15.78 4.07 -22.28
CA GLN A 50 15.42 4.44 -23.65
C GLN A 50 15.97 5.83 -24.02
N SER A 51 15.81 6.82 -23.13
CA SER A 51 16.38 8.17 -23.33
C SER A 51 17.88 8.15 -23.54
N ALA A 52 18.63 7.36 -22.75
CA ALA A 52 20.07 7.21 -22.91
C ALA A 52 20.49 6.60 -24.26
N ARG A 53 19.66 5.72 -24.85
CA ARG A 53 19.94 5.15 -26.20
C ARG A 53 19.59 6.15 -27.30
N GLN A 54 18.46 6.84 -27.16
CA GLN A 54 18.00 7.80 -28.17
C GLN A 54 18.92 9.01 -28.28
N GLN A 55 19.51 9.45 -27.17
CA GLN A 55 20.53 10.51 -27.17
C GLN A 55 21.78 10.11 -27.96
N ARG A 56 22.15 8.82 -27.94
CA ARG A 56 23.32 8.27 -28.63
C ARG A 56 23.12 8.12 -30.13
N SER A 57 21.88 7.85 -30.56
CA SER A 57 21.52 7.78 -31.99
C SER A 57 21.33 9.17 -32.62
N ALA A 58 20.97 10.18 -31.82
CA ALA A 58 20.80 11.55 -32.29
C ALA A 58 22.13 12.33 -32.40
N SER A 59 23.22 11.77 -31.87
CA SER A 59 24.58 12.37 -31.89
C SER A 59 25.54 11.71 -32.88
N SER A 60 25.05 10.88 -33.81
CA SER A 60 25.83 10.27 -34.89
C SER A 60 25.20 10.60 -36.24
#